data_AF-A0A661JF35-F1
#
_entry.id   AF-A0A661JF35-F1
#
_cell.length_a   1.000
_cell.length_b   1.000
_cell.length_c   1.000
_cell.angle_alpha   90.00
_cell.angle_beta   90.00
_cell.angle_gamma   90.00
#
_symmetry.space_group_name_H-M   'P 1'
#
loop_
_entity.id
_entity.type
_entity.pdbx_description
1 polymer ?
#
loop_
_entity_poly.entity_id
_entity_poly.type
_entity_poly.pdbx_seq_one_letter_code
_entity_poly.pdbx_strand_id
1 'polypeptide(L)'
;MEFLKKRREKNRSLAHKEKGYSEKEAKELARFRIFGAPNQGYGTGLDKAIPASGTWEKDDKLTDLYINRMNYAYGRNVWGKKSRDAFMQALKGTDLVVHSRSTNLFGVLDNDDFYQYLGGLAMAVRNVSGKTPELYVSDTKDPSSPKMVTFARFMGLETRTRYFNPKWIEGMKEHGYSGAREMAKFVEHLWGWQVTTPKEVSKEMWEQAYQVY
;
A
#
# COMPACT_ATOMS: atom_id res chain seq x y z
N MET A 1 -15.89 -1.54 23.29
CA MET A 1 -15.63 -1.16 21.88
C MET A 1 -15.90 0.32 21.60
N GLU A 2 -17.11 0.84 21.92
CA GLU A 2 -17.47 2.25 21.62
C GLU A 2 -16.63 3.30 22.36
N PHE A 3 -16.21 3.00 23.59
CA PHE A 3 -15.35 3.87 24.40
C PHE A 3 -13.99 4.15 23.73
N LEU A 4 -13.35 3.13 23.13
CA LEU A 4 -12.07 3.29 22.43
C LEU A 4 -12.21 4.15 21.18
N LYS A 5 -13.32 3.99 20.44
CA LYS A 5 -13.64 4.82 19.27
C LYS A 5 -13.83 6.29 19.66
N LYS A 6 -14.64 6.56 20.69
CA LYS A 6 -14.88 7.91 21.22
C LYS A 6 -13.58 8.56 21.74
N ARG A 7 -12.73 7.79 22.43
CA ARG A 7 -11.42 8.26 22.90
C ARG A 7 -10.48 8.61 21.73
N ARG A 8 -10.37 7.76 20.70
CA ARG A 8 -9.54 8.04 19.51
C ARG A 8 -10.06 9.24 18.70
N GLU A 9 -11.36 9.48 18.67
CA GLU A 9 -11.95 10.68 18.08
C GLU A 9 -11.62 11.93 18.87
N LYS A 10 -11.81 11.91 20.20
CA LYS A 10 -11.46 13.01 21.09
C LYS A 10 -9.98 13.38 20.97
N ASN A 11 -9.08 12.40 20.99
CA ASN A 11 -7.64 12.65 20.89
C ASN A 11 -7.26 13.31 19.56
N ARG A 12 -7.86 12.89 18.44
CA ARG A 12 -7.57 13.52 17.14
C ARG A 12 -8.18 14.89 17.02
N SER A 13 -9.35 15.13 17.61
CA SER A 13 -9.93 16.48 17.71
C SER A 13 -9.01 17.41 18.50
N LEU A 14 -8.47 16.97 19.65
CA LEU A 14 -7.48 17.73 20.41
C LEU A 14 -6.23 18.05 19.57
N ALA A 15 -5.68 17.06 18.87
CA ALA A 15 -4.53 17.25 18.00
C ALA A 15 -4.80 18.24 16.84
N HIS A 16 -6.04 18.35 16.36
CA HIS A 16 -6.40 19.39 15.39
C HIS A 16 -6.53 20.78 16.06
N LYS A 17 -7.08 20.87 17.27
CA LYS A 17 -7.11 22.15 18.00
C LYS A 17 -5.71 22.69 18.27
N GLU A 18 -4.76 21.83 18.61
CA GLU A 18 -3.34 22.20 18.78
C GLU A 18 -2.71 22.76 17.50
N LYS A 19 -3.26 22.42 16.33
CA LYS A 19 -2.87 22.98 15.03
C LYS A 19 -3.62 24.27 14.65
N GLY A 20 -4.45 24.82 15.54
CA GLY A 20 -5.16 26.08 15.34
C GLY A 20 -6.55 25.96 14.71
N TYR A 21 -7.08 24.74 14.49
CA TYR A 21 -8.45 24.57 14.01
C TYR A 21 -9.48 24.96 15.08
N SER A 22 -10.60 25.55 14.66
CA SER A 22 -11.72 25.80 15.56
C SER A 22 -12.25 24.48 16.14
N GLU A 23 -12.94 24.53 17.28
CA GLU A 23 -13.51 23.32 17.88
C GLU A 23 -14.45 22.56 16.93
N LYS A 24 -15.21 23.29 16.11
CA LYS A 24 -16.11 22.71 15.11
C LYS A 24 -15.33 21.96 14.03
N GLU A 25 -14.33 22.61 13.44
CA GLU A 25 -13.49 22.00 12.39
C GLU A 25 -12.68 20.83 12.92
N ALA A 26 -12.11 20.95 14.11
CA ALA A 26 -11.35 19.89 14.76
C ALA A 26 -12.20 18.63 14.99
N LYS A 27 -13.47 18.79 15.40
CA LYS A 27 -14.43 17.67 15.52
C LYS A 27 -14.78 17.08 14.16
N GLU A 28 -14.94 17.90 13.12
CA GLU A 28 -15.20 17.42 11.76
C GLU A 28 -14.03 16.59 11.22
N LEU A 29 -12.81 17.14 11.25
CA LEU A 29 -11.59 16.48 10.77
C LEU A 29 -11.31 15.16 11.51
N ALA A 30 -11.55 15.12 12.83
CA ALA A 30 -11.39 13.91 13.63
C ALA A 30 -12.31 12.76 13.19
N ARG A 31 -13.40 13.03 12.47
CA ARG A 31 -14.36 12.01 12.04
C ARG A 31 -14.03 11.39 10.69
N PHE A 32 -13.15 11.99 9.88
CA PHE A 32 -12.79 11.46 8.57
C PHE A 32 -12.06 10.11 8.68
N ARG A 33 -12.46 9.17 7.81
CA ARG A 33 -11.92 7.80 7.70
C ARG A 33 -11.86 7.27 6.27
N ILE A 34 -12.68 7.81 5.38
CA ILE A 34 -12.67 7.43 3.97
C ILE A 34 -11.83 8.48 3.26
N PHE A 35 -10.73 8.04 2.68
CA PHE A 35 -9.78 8.89 1.97
C PHE A 35 -9.47 8.28 0.61
N GLY A 36 -9.08 9.11 -0.34
CA GLY A 36 -8.76 8.69 -1.70
C GLY A 36 -7.98 9.74 -2.47
N ALA A 37 -7.86 9.48 -3.77
CA ALA A 37 -7.38 10.44 -4.75
C ALA A 37 -8.28 11.69 -4.81
N PRO A 38 -7.81 12.83 -5.34
CA PRO A 38 -8.66 14.00 -5.58
C PRO A 38 -9.83 13.68 -6.53
N ASN A 39 -10.87 14.51 -6.49
CA ASN A 39 -11.95 14.44 -7.49
C ASN A 39 -11.36 14.53 -8.90
N GLN A 40 -11.81 13.62 -9.78
CA GLN A 40 -11.34 13.50 -11.17
C GLN A 40 -9.86 13.09 -11.31
N GLY A 41 -9.18 12.71 -10.22
CA GLY A 41 -7.83 12.16 -10.23
C GLY A 41 -7.80 10.68 -9.88
N TYR A 42 -6.84 9.95 -10.44
CA TYR A 42 -6.64 8.51 -10.22
C TYR A 42 -5.19 8.21 -9.85
N GLY A 43 -4.98 7.13 -9.08
CA GLY A 43 -3.65 6.61 -8.76
C GLY A 43 -2.92 7.36 -7.66
N THR A 44 -1.94 6.67 -7.06
CA THR A 44 -1.12 7.21 -5.98
C THR A 44 0.08 8.01 -6.49
N GLY A 45 0.46 7.81 -7.75
CA GLY A 45 1.66 8.37 -8.37
C GLY A 45 2.95 7.59 -8.07
N LEU A 46 2.90 6.60 -7.16
CA LEU A 46 4.06 5.77 -6.83
C LEU A 46 4.45 4.83 -7.98
N ASP A 47 3.48 4.42 -8.81
CA ASP A 47 3.67 3.64 -10.04
C ASP A 47 4.71 4.26 -10.98
N LYS A 48 4.76 5.59 -11.04
CA LYS A 48 5.75 6.32 -11.87
C LYS A 48 6.98 6.74 -11.09
N ALA A 49 6.79 7.14 -9.83
CA ALA A 49 7.87 7.70 -9.03
C ALA A 49 8.88 6.64 -8.59
N ILE A 50 8.43 5.44 -8.23
CA ILE A 50 9.31 4.37 -7.74
C ILE A 50 10.26 3.85 -8.83
N PRO A 51 9.79 3.53 -10.06
CA PRO A 51 10.69 3.13 -11.15
C PRO A 51 11.63 4.26 -11.60
N ALA A 52 11.24 5.53 -11.42
CA ALA A 52 12.10 6.69 -11.66
C ALA A 52 13.13 6.90 -10.53
N SER A 53 13.86 5.84 -10.16
CA SER A 53 14.78 5.79 -9.01
C SER A 53 15.90 6.83 -9.05
N GLY A 54 16.26 7.34 -10.23
CA GLY A 54 17.19 8.47 -10.37
C GLY A 54 16.65 9.84 -9.96
N THR A 55 15.37 9.95 -9.57
CA THR A 55 14.71 11.23 -9.24
C THR A 55 14.54 11.47 -7.73
N TRP A 56 14.88 10.48 -6.90
CA TRP A 56 14.76 10.54 -5.45
C TRP A 56 15.90 9.76 -4.78
N GLU A 57 16.31 10.20 -3.59
CA GLU A 57 17.38 9.56 -2.80
C GLU A 57 16.85 8.96 -1.48
N LYS A 58 15.72 9.48 -1.02
CA LYS A 58 15.10 9.13 0.26
C LYS A 58 13.61 8.87 0.05
N ASP A 59 13.09 7.93 0.83
CA ASP A 59 11.67 7.54 0.81
C ASP A 59 10.73 8.68 1.25
N ASP A 60 11.24 9.76 1.85
CA ASP A 60 10.44 10.90 2.30
C ASP A 60 9.69 11.58 1.15
N LYS A 61 10.35 11.77 -0.01
CA LYS A 61 9.73 12.30 -1.23
C LYS A 61 8.57 11.42 -1.72
N LEU A 62 8.75 10.10 -1.71
CA LEU A 62 7.72 9.13 -2.12
C LEU A 62 6.57 9.10 -1.11
N THR A 63 6.89 9.15 0.18
CA THR A 63 5.92 9.24 1.27
C THR A 63 5.07 10.49 1.14
N ASP A 64 5.69 11.65 0.89
CA ASP A 64 4.98 12.91 0.72
C ASP A 64 4.12 12.91 -0.53
N LEU A 65 4.59 12.30 -1.63
CA LEU A 65 3.78 12.10 -2.84
C LEU A 65 2.50 11.31 -2.52
N TYR A 66 2.65 10.15 -1.86
CA TYR A 66 1.50 9.32 -1.48
C TYR A 66 0.52 10.07 -0.57
N ILE A 67 1.02 10.72 0.50
CA ILE A 67 0.18 11.50 1.42
C ILE A 67 -0.53 12.64 0.68
N ASN A 68 0.16 13.34 -0.22
CA ASN A 68 -0.44 14.44 -0.98
C ASN A 68 -1.55 13.95 -1.91
N ARG A 69 -1.37 12.78 -2.51
CA ARG A 69 -2.34 12.18 -3.43
C ARG A 69 -3.53 11.56 -2.71
N MET A 70 -3.34 10.98 -1.54
CA MET A 70 -4.35 10.17 -0.84
C MET A 70 -5.07 10.89 0.31
N ASN A 71 -4.80 12.17 0.58
CA ASN A 71 -5.40 12.88 1.71
C ASN A 71 -6.78 13.51 1.46
N TYR A 72 -7.47 13.16 0.38
CA TYR A 72 -8.78 13.73 0.07
C TYR A 72 -9.87 12.94 0.79
N ALA A 73 -10.58 13.60 1.69
CA ALA A 73 -11.62 12.97 2.50
C ALA A 73 -12.95 12.86 1.74
N TYR A 74 -13.65 11.76 1.98
CA TYR A 74 -14.98 11.46 1.44
C TYR A 74 -15.94 11.02 2.54
N GLY A 75 -17.24 11.25 2.34
CA GLY A 75 -18.28 10.82 3.26
C GLY A 75 -19.58 11.58 3.10
N ARG A 76 -20.46 11.48 4.10
CA ARG A 76 -21.73 12.22 4.11
C ARG A 76 -21.45 13.72 4.08
N ASN A 77 -21.85 14.38 3.00
CA ASN A 77 -21.63 15.80 2.73
C ASN A 77 -20.15 16.22 2.56
N VAL A 78 -19.25 15.28 2.29
CA VAL A 78 -17.82 15.56 2.02
C VAL A 78 -17.43 14.83 0.75
N TRP A 79 -16.97 15.57 -0.26
CA TRP A 79 -16.69 15.02 -1.58
C TRP A 79 -15.33 15.49 -2.10
N GLY A 80 -14.26 14.81 -1.69
CA GLY A 80 -12.89 15.13 -2.10
C GLY A 80 -12.32 16.37 -1.40
N LYS A 81 -12.56 16.52 -0.09
CA LYS A 81 -12.00 17.63 0.70
C LYS A 81 -10.54 17.35 1.03
N LYS A 82 -9.60 18.15 0.50
CA LYS A 82 -8.16 18.05 0.84
C LYS A 82 -7.96 18.17 2.35
N SER A 83 -7.48 17.11 3.00
CA SER A 83 -7.50 16.97 4.47
C SER A 83 -6.22 16.31 5.00
N ARG A 84 -5.05 16.83 4.63
CA ARG A 84 -3.73 16.29 5.02
C ARG A 84 -3.62 16.01 6.52
N ASP A 85 -4.00 16.96 7.37
CA ASP A 85 -3.91 16.76 8.81
C ASP A 85 -4.82 15.66 9.34
N ALA A 86 -6.05 15.56 8.83
CA ALA A 86 -6.97 14.50 9.21
C ALA A 86 -6.45 13.13 8.78
N PHE A 87 -5.91 13.04 7.56
CA PHE A 87 -5.30 11.82 7.03
C PHE A 87 -4.12 11.37 7.91
N MET A 88 -3.18 12.26 8.18
CA MET A 88 -2.01 11.97 9.02
C MET A 88 -2.40 11.54 10.44
N GLN A 89 -3.41 12.18 11.03
CA GLN A 89 -3.93 11.78 12.34
C GLN A 89 -4.69 10.45 12.29
N ALA A 90 -5.36 10.12 11.20
CA ALA A 90 -6.06 8.84 11.03
C ALA A 90 -5.08 7.66 10.90
N LEU A 91 -3.88 7.88 10.35
CA LEU A 91 -2.85 6.84 10.24
C LEU A 91 -2.16 6.51 11.57
N LYS A 92 -2.14 7.45 12.53
CA LYS A 92 -1.48 7.24 13.84
C LYS A 92 -2.15 6.12 14.64
N GLY A 93 -1.34 5.20 15.16
CA GLY A 93 -1.81 4.03 15.91
C GLY A 93 -2.44 2.95 15.02
N THR A 94 -2.08 2.92 13.73
CA THR A 94 -2.39 1.81 12.83
C THR A 94 -1.42 0.67 13.11
N ASP A 95 -1.93 -0.45 13.62
CA ASP A 95 -1.13 -1.65 13.91
C ASP A 95 -0.96 -2.54 12.67
N LEU A 96 -1.98 -2.57 11.80
CA LEU A 96 -2.04 -3.40 10.61
C LEU A 96 -2.70 -2.69 9.42
N VAL A 97 -2.28 -3.04 8.22
CA VAL A 97 -2.88 -2.61 6.96
C VAL A 97 -3.31 -3.84 6.16
N VAL A 98 -4.44 -3.73 5.46
CA VAL A 98 -5.05 -4.86 4.75
C VAL A 98 -5.37 -4.44 3.32
N HIS A 99 -5.09 -5.32 2.37
CA HIS A 99 -5.65 -5.26 1.02
C HIS A 99 -6.36 -6.58 0.70
N SER A 100 -7.45 -6.53 -0.07
CA SER A 100 -8.18 -7.73 -0.46
C SER A 100 -7.69 -8.29 -1.80
N ARG A 101 -7.90 -9.59 -2.00
CA ARG A 101 -7.62 -10.28 -3.26
C ARG A 101 -8.65 -11.38 -3.52
N SER A 102 -9.35 -11.29 -4.65
CA SER A 102 -10.46 -12.19 -5.02
C SER A 102 -10.23 -13.02 -6.28
N THR A 103 -9.05 -12.96 -6.89
CA THR A 103 -8.74 -13.66 -8.15
C THR A 103 -7.35 -14.31 -8.14
N ASN A 104 -7.26 -15.48 -8.76
CA ASN A 104 -6.03 -16.24 -8.97
C ASN A 104 -5.15 -15.70 -10.12
N LEU A 105 -5.67 -14.76 -10.93
CA LEU A 105 -4.99 -14.28 -12.13
C LEU A 105 -3.83 -13.33 -11.79
N PHE A 106 -4.07 -12.33 -10.95
CA PHE A 106 -3.03 -11.42 -10.45
C PHE A 106 -2.70 -11.75 -8.99
N GLY A 107 -1.46 -11.52 -8.59
CA GLY A 107 -1.02 -11.58 -7.20
C GLY A 107 -0.54 -10.21 -6.71
N VAL A 108 0.25 -10.19 -5.64
CA VAL A 108 0.81 -8.97 -5.05
C VAL A 108 2.06 -8.48 -5.79
N LEU A 109 2.70 -9.33 -6.60
CA LEU A 109 3.89 -9.00 -7.41
C LEU A 109 3.56 -8.90 -8.92
N ASP A 110 2.30 -9.10 -9.28
CA ASP A 110 1.86 -9.12 -10.68
C ASP A 110 1.61 -7.74 -11.26
N ASN A 111 1.13 -6.81 -10.44
CA ASN A 111 0.90 -5.43 -10.81
C ASN A 111 1.47 -4.46 -9.79
N ASP A 112 1.61 -3.22 -10.24
CA ASP A 112 2.07 -2.08 -9.46
C ASP A 112 1.05 -1.60 -8.43
N ASP A 113 -0.25 -1.73 -8.74
CA ASP A 113 -1.37 -1.38 -7.85
C ASP A 113 -1.18 -1.87 -6.41
N PHE A 114 -0.77 -3.12 -6.23
CA PHE A 114 -0.67 -3.71 -4.90
C PHE A 114 0.38 -3.01 -4.02
N TYR A 115 1.60 -2.78 -4.52
CA TYR A 115 2.61 -2.06 -3.75
C TYR A 115 2.25 -0.58 -3.61
N GLN A 116 1.66 0.04 -4.64
CA GLN A 116 1.39 1.47 -4.57
C GLN A 116 0.29 1.81 -3.55
N TYR A 117 -0.73 0.95 -3.40
CA TYR A 117 -1.80 1.17 -2.42
C TYR A 117 -1.47 0.57 -1.04
N LEU A 118 -1.15 -0.73 -0.96
CA LEU A 118 -0.89 -1.37 0.34
C LEU A 118 0.50 -0.96 0.88
N GLY A 119 1.53 -1.05 0.04
CA GLY A 119 2.89 -0.61 0.40
C GLY A 119 2.96 0.89 0.64
N GLY A 120 2.34 1.70 -0.22
CA GLY A 120 2.25 3.16 -0.04
C GLY A 120 1.56 3.57 1.26
N LEU A 121 0.48 2.89 1.64
CA LEU A 121 -0.17 3.09 2.93
C LEU A 121 0.74 2.70 4.10
N ALA A 122 1.42 1.55 4.00
CA ALA A 122 2.36 1.09 5.03
C ALA A 122 3.52 2.07 5.22
N MET A 123 4.04 2.63 4.12
CA MET A 123 5.06 3.68 4.11
C MET A 123 4.55 4.97 4.79
N ALA A 124 3.33 5.41 4.49
CA ALA A 124 2.71 6.56 5.15
C ALA A 124 2.48 6.33 6.66
N VAL A 125 2.08 5.13 7.06
CA VAL A 125 1.97 4.74 8.47
C VAL A 125 3.34 4.75 9.15
N ARG A 126 4.38 4.20 8.51
CA ARG A 126 5.76 4.22 8.98
C ARG A 126 6.23 5.66 9.23
N ASN A 127 5.92 6.59 8.33
CA ASN A 127 6.28 7.99 8.47
C ASN A 127 5.65 8.67 9.70
N VAL A 128 4.38 8.37 10.02
CA VAL A 128 3.71 9.02 11.17
C VAL A 128 3.97 8.34 12.51
N SER A 129 4.41 7.09 12.51
CA SER A 129 4.51 6.26 13.71
C SER A 129 5.93 5.76 14.02
N GLY A 130 6.87 5.89 13.08
CA GLY A 130 8.23 5.34 13.18
C GLY A 130 8.33 3.83 12.98
N LYS A 131 7.21 3.11 12.79
CA LYS A 131 7.18 1.64 12.64
C LYS A 131 6.33 1.24 11.44
N THR A 132 6.82 0.29 10.65
CA THR A 132 6.00 -0.37 9.61
C THR A 132 4.88 -1.18 10.27
N PRO A 133 3.60 -0.99 9.87
CA PRO A 133 2.50 -1.82 10.37
C PRO A 133 2.65 -3.26 9.88
N GLU A 134 1.91 -4.20 10.46
CA GLU A 134 1.80 -5.54 9.87
C GLU A 134 0.98 -5.48 8.57
N LEU A 135 1.37 -6.25 7.56
CA LEU A 135 0.66 -6.32 6.29
C LEU A 135 -0.10 -7.64 6.18
N TYR A 136 -1.37 -7.56 5.80
CA TYR A 136 -2.20 -8.73 5.53
C TYR A 136 -2.91 -8.62 4.18
N VAL A 137 -3.17 -9.79 3.61
CA VAL A 137 -4.04 -9.97 2.46
C VAL A 137 -5.32 -10.67 2.92
N SER A 138 -6.46 -10.05 2.66
CA SER A 138 -7.76 -10.73 2.73
C SER A 138 -7.93 -11.55 1.45
N ASP A 139 -7.56 -12.83 1.53
CA ASP A 139 -7.59 -13.79 0.43
C ASP A 139 -9.00 -14.39 0.31
N THR A 140 -9.72 -13.98 -0.73
CA THR A 140 -11.06 -14.44 -1.09
C THR A 140 -11.09 -15.05 -2.49
N LYS A 141 -9.94 -15.53 -3.00
CA LYS A 141 -9.84 -16.22 -4.29
C LYS A 141 -10.68 -17.51 -4.34
N ASP A 142 -10.86 -18.15 -3.19
CA ASP A 142 -11.84 -19.20 -2.95
C ASP A 142 -12.98 -18.64 -2.08
N PRO A 143 -14.15 -18.33 -2.66
CA PRO A 143 -15.29 -17.80 -1.92
C PRO A 143 -15.82 -18.74 -0.83
N SER A 144 -15.54 -20.05 -0.92
CA SER A 144 -15.96 -21.04 0.08
C SER A 144 -15.00 -21.09 1.29
N SER A 145 -13.79 -20.55 1.16
CA SER A 145 -12.76 -20.59 2.19
C SER A 145 -11.96 -19.27 2.26
N PRO A 146 -12.61 -18.13 2.60
CA PRO A 146 -11.92 -16.85 2.72
C PRO A 146 -10.96 -16.86 3.92
N LYS A 147 -9.76 -16.30 3.74
CA LYS A 147 -8.67 -16.32 4.74
C LYS A 147 -8.02 -14.96 4.88
N MET A 148 -7.63 -14.62 6.10
CA MET A 148 -6.66 -13.56 6.35
C MET A 148 -5.27 -14.18 6.37
N VAL A 149 -4.39 -13.73 5.46
CA VAL A 149 -3.05 -14.28 5.28
C VAL A 149 -2.05 -13.16 5.51
N THR A 150 -0.94 -13.44 6.20
CA THR A 150 0.16 -12.48 6.30
C THR A 150 0.72 -12.20 4.91
N PHE A 151 1.12 -10.96 4.67
CA PHE A 151 1.66 -10.57 3.37
C PHE A 151 2.89 -11.41 2.97
N ALA A 152 3.85 -11.58 3.88
CA ALA A 152 5.02 -12.43 3.66
C ALA A 152 4.66 -13.87 3.21
N ARG A 153 3.61 -14.47 3.80
CA ARG A 153 3.14 -15.80 3.40
C ARG A 153 2.51 -15.79 2.01
N PHE A 154 1.71 -14.77 1.69
CA PHE A 154 1.08 -14.64 0.38
C PHE A 154 2.13 -14.43 -0.72
N MET A 155 3.04 -13.46 -0.52
CA MET A 155 4.13 -13.16 -1.45
C MET A 155 5.05 -14.36 -1.65
N GLY A 156 5.44 -15.05 -0.58
CA GLY A 156 6.30 -16.24 -0.68
C GLY A 156 5.64 -17.42 -1.39
N LEU A 157 4.31 -17.56 -1.30
CA LEU A 157 3.57 -18.55 -2.08
C LEU A 157 3.54 -18.16 -3.57
N GLU A 158 3.26 -16.90 -3.87
CA GLU A 158 3.22 -16.38 -5.24
C GLU A 158 4.56 -16.53 -5.95
N THR A 159 5.68 -16.14 -5.33
CA THR A 159 7.01 -16.30 -5.94
C THR A 159 7.30 -17.75 -6.29
N ARG A 160 7.02 -18.70 -5.39
CA ARG A 160 7.25 -20.14 -5.65
C ARG A 160 6.31 -20.75 -6.68
N THR A 161 5.06 -20.31 -6.73
CA THR A 161 4.06 -20.88 -7.65
C THR A 161 4.11 -20.26 -9.04
N ARG A 162 4.74 -19.08 -9.18
CA ARG A 162 4.79 -18.31 -10.41
C ARG A 162 6.22 -17.93 -10.81
N TYR A 163 6.82 -16.94 -10.17
CA TYR A 163 8.05 -16.31 -10.67
C TYR A 163 9.31 -17.17 -10.56
N PHE A 164 9.33 -18.17 -9.67
CA PHE A 164 10.42 -19.14 -9.55
C PHE A 164 9.98 -20.54 -10.00
N ASN A 165 8.81 -20.66 -10.62
CA ASN A 165 8.30 -21.92 -11.13
C ASN A 165 8.77 -22.14 -12.57
N PRO A 166 9.57 -23.19 -12.86
CA PRO A 166 10.05 -23.47 -14.21
C PRO A 166 8.93 -23.57 -15.25
N LYS A 167 7.77 -24.11 -14.89
CA LYS A 167 6.63 -24.22 -15.82
C LYS A 167 6.08 -22.87 -16.25
N TRP A 168 6.05 -21.90 -15.34
CA TRP A 168 5.59 -20.56 -15.67
C TRP A 168 6.63 -19.84 -16.55
N ILE A 169 7.91 -20.01 -16.22
CA ILE A 169 9.02 -19.42 -16.98
C ILE A 169 9.07 -19.99 -18.41
N GLU A 170 8.98 -21.32 -18.56
CA GLU A 170 8.92 -21.99 -19.86
C GLU A 170 7.73 -21.48 -20.69
N GLY A 171 6.54 -21.42 -20.09
CA GLY A 171 5.35 -20.88 -20.76
C GLY A 171 5.50 -19.41 -21.16
N MET A 172 6.16 -18.57 -20.35
CA MET A 172 6.47 -17.19 -20.74
C MET A 172 7.46 -17.14 -21.91
N LYS A 173 8.49 -18.00 -21.92
CA LYS A 173 9.49 -18.05 -23.00
C LYS A 173 8.89 -18.42 -24.35
N GLU A 174 7.84 -19.24 -24.39
CA GLU A 174 7.11 -19.58 -25.63
C GLU A 174 6.50 -18.34 -26.33
N HIS A 175 6.27 -17.25 -25.58
CA HIS A 175 5.73 -16.00 -26.10
C HIS A 175 6.79 -14.93 -26.41
N GLY A 176 8.08 -15.28 -26.36
CA GLY A 176 9.18 -14.39 -26.76
C GLY A 176 9.15 -13.04 -26.03
N TYR A 177 9.06 -11.94 -26.79
CA TYR A 177 9.10 -10.58 -26.24
C TYR A 177 8.01 -10.29 -25.21
N SER A 178 6.77 -10.72 -25.45
CA SER A 178 5.67 -10.41 -24.53
C SER A 178 5.83 -11.16 -23.21
N GLY A 179 6.27 -12.42 -23.24
CA GLY A 179 6.59 -13.16 -22.02
C GLY A 179 7.79 -12.57 -21.27
N ALA A 180 8.85 -12.19 -21.99
CA ALA A 180 9.99 -11.49 -21.39
C ALA A 180 9.58 -10.18 -20.69
N ARG A 181 8.64 -9.43 -21.27
CA ARG A 181 8.09 -8.21 -20.66
C ARG A 181 7.36 -8.50 -19.35
N GLU A 182 6.55 -9.56 -19.27
CA GLU A 182 5.87 -9.92 -18.02
C GLU A 182 6.85 -10.44 -16.95
N MET A 183 7.92 -11.13 -17.36
CA MET A 183 9.03 -11.50 -16.47
C MET A 183 9.78 -10.27 -15.93
N ALA A 184 10.04 -9.26 -16.77
CA ALA A 184 10.69 -8.02 -16.35
C ALA A 184 9.84 -7.22 -15.34
N LYS A 185 8.52 -7.17 -15.52
CA LYS A 185 7.62 -6.49 -14.57
C LYS A 185 7.70 -7.06 -13.16
N PHE A 186 7.85 -8.37 -13.02
CA PHE A 186 8.03 -8.98 -11.69
C PHE A 186 9.22 -8.36 -10.94
N VAL A 187 10.35 -8.19 -11.62
CA VAL A 187 11.55 -7.58 -11.03
C VAL A 187 11.28 -6.13 -10.62
N GLU A 188 10.56 -5.38 -11.45
CA GLU A 188 10.16 -3.99 -11.16
C GLU A 188 9.19 -3.90 -9.98
N HIS A 189 8.21 -4.80 -9.87
CA HIS A 189 7.27 -4.81 -8.75
C HIS A 189 7.92 -5.29 -7.45
N LEU A 190 8.90 -6.21 -7.54
CA LEU A 190 9.72 -6.59 -6.40
C LEU A 190 10.51 -5.39 -5.86
N TRP A 191 11.04 -4.54 -6.76
CA TRP A 191 11.62 -3.25 -6.39
C TRP A 191 10.60 -2.32 -5.72
N GLY A 192 9.37 -2.24 -6.23
CA GLY A 192 8.31 -1.44 -5.58
C GLY A 192 8.00 -1.86 -4.14
N TRP A 193 8.00 -3.17 -3.87
CA TRP A 193 7.88 -3.68 -2.50
C TRP A 193 9.13 -3.44 -1.64
N GLN A 194 10.33 -3.51 -2.22
CA GLN A 194 11.57 -3.19 -1.52
C GLN A 194 11.59 -1.75 -1.02
N VAL A 195 11.09 -0.81 -1.82
CA VAL A 195 11.02 0.61 -1.47
C VAL A 195 9.92 0.87 -0.43
N THR A 196 8.71 0.38 -0.68
CA THR A 196 7.56 0.69 0.19
C THR A 196 7.65 -0.04 1.54
N THR A 197 8.00 -1.33 1.55
CA THR A 197 8.08 -2.17 2.73
C THR A 197 9.33 -3.07 2.71
N PRO A 198 10.53 -2.52 2.98
CA PRO A 198 11.80 -3.24 2.84
C PRO A 198 11.92 -4.50 3.70
N LYS A 199 11.14 -4.62 4.79
CA LYS A 199 11.12 -5.82 5.64
C LYS A 199 10.45 -7.02 5.00
N GLU A 200 9.58 -6.80 4.01
CA GLU A 200 8.84 -7.86 3.34
C GLU A 200 9.61 -8.47 2.16
N VAL A 201 10.66 -7.77 1.69
CA VAL A 201 11.54 -8.24 0.61
C VAL A 201 12.88 -8.65 1.22
N SER A 202 13.14 -9.95 1.25
CA SER A 202 14.38 -10.48 1.81
C SER A 202 15.52 -10.48 0.79
N LYS A 203 16.76 -10.50 1.28
CA LYS A 203 17.95 -10.63 0.43
C LYS A 203 17.91 -11.89 -0.43
N GLU A 204 17.45 -13.00 0.16
CA GLU A 204 17.32 -14.29 -0.50
C GLU A 204 16.31 -14.24 -1.66
N MET A 205 15.28 -13.39 -1.57
CA MET A 205 14.31 -13.22 -2.66
C MET A 205 14.98 -12.57 -3.89
N TRP A 206 15.84 -11.57 -3.67
CA TRP A 206 16.64 -10.95 -4.73
C TRP A 206 17.70 -11.90 -5.29
N GLU A 207 18.41 -12.62 -4.42
CA GLU A 207 19.39 -13.62 -4.85
C GLU A 207 18.72 -14.70 -5.70
N GLN A 208 17.56 -15.19 -5.28
CA GLN A 208 16.81 -16.18 -6.06
C GLN A 208 16.31 -15.61 -7.39
N ALA A 209 15.84 -14.36 -7.42
CA ALA A 209 15.47 -13.71 -8.68
C ALA A 209 16.66 -13.63 -9.65
N TYR A 210 17.84 -13.23 -9.17
CA TYR A 210 19.06 -13.18 -9.97
C TYR A 210 19.54 -14.56 -10.47
N GLN A 211 19.37 -15.62 -9.68
CA GLN A 211 19.75 -16.97 -10.12
C GLN A 211 18.80 -17.56 -11.17
N VAL A 212 17.55 -17.10 -11.17
CA VAL A 212 16.50 -17.63 -12.07
C VAL A 212 16.44 -16.88 -13.41
N TYR A 213 16.68 -15.56 -13.40
CA TYR A 213 16.54 -14.65 -14.55
C TYR A 213 17.87 -14.01 -14.94
#